data_AF-A0A9D7BQH4-F1
#
_entry.id   AF-A0A9D7BQH4-F1
#
_cell.length_a   1.000
_cell.length_b   1.000
_cell.length_c   1.000
_cell.angle_alpha   90.00
_cell.angle_beta   90.00
_cell.angle_gamma   90.00
#
_symmetry.space_group_name_H-M   'P 1'
#
loop_
_entity.id
_entity.type
_entity.pdbx_description
1 polymer ?
#
loop_
_entity_poly.entity_id
_entity_poly.type
_entity_poly.pdbx_seq_one_letter_code
_entity_poly.pdbx_strand_id
1 'polypeptide(L)'
;MIKSFGNLDDNWNSYGANKPTAKAIVKAVNFAKYLSDRCLEIFFTAPTPDGDILIELKNGGASLEFIFSSIDEEDKIIGSFDSDEYCEAKINDTTKQAYLKWLICPDGDCPNF
;
A
#
# COMPACT_ATOMS: atom_id res chain seq x y z
N MET A 1 -10.63 10.12 1.03
CA MET A 1 -9.24 10.38 1.47
C MET A 1 -8.28 10.31 0.29
N ILE A 2 -7.93 9.14 -0.28
CA ILE A 2 -6.93 9.04 -1.39
C ILE A 2 -7.14 10.03 -2.56
N LYS A 3 -8.38 10.26 -3.00
CA LYS A 3 -8.68 11.20 -4.10
C LYS A 3 -8.25 12.65 -3.82
N SER A 4 -8.22 13.10 -2.55
CA SER A 4 -7.83 14.47 -2.22
C SER A 4 -6.33 14.72 -2.37
N PHE A 5 -5.51 13.68 -2.47
CA PHE A 5 -4.08 13.82 -2.74
C PHE A 5 -3.81 14.45 -4.12
N GLY A 6 -4.74 14.32 -5.07
CA GLY A 6 -4.70 15.03 -6.35
C GLY A 6 -4.89 16.54 -6.26
N ASN A 7 -5.21 17.08 -5.08
CA ASN A 7 -5.31 18.52 -4.84
C ASN A 7 -4.06 19.11 -4.18
N LEU A 8 -3.04 18.29 -3.90
CA LEU A 8 -1.77 18.80 -3.39
C LEU A 8 -1.13 19.72 -4.43
N ASP A 9 -0.44 20.74 -3.93
CA ASP A 9 0.43 21.58 -4.73
C ASP A 9 1.74 20.84 -5.01
N ASP A 10 2.47 21.27 -6.02
CA ASP A 10 3.86 20.84 -6.18
C ASP A 10 4.68 21.32 -4.98
N ASN A 11 5.65 20.51 -4.54
CA ASN A 11 6.45 20.78 -3.34
C ASN A 11 5.60 20.91 -2.05
N TRP A 12 4.50 20.17 -1.93
CA TRP A 12 3.59 20.20 -0.77
C TRP A 12 4.26 19.88 0.57
N ASN A 13 5.41 19.21 0.56
CA ASN A 13 6.19 18.92 1.77
C ASN A 13 7.31 19.93 2.06
N SER A 14 7.51 20.96 1.21
CA SER A 14 8.64 21.92 1.27
C SER A 14 10.04 21.33 1.03
N TYR A 15 10.13 20.07 0.59
CA TYR A 15 11.38 19.34 0.30
C TYR A 15 11.40 18.72 -1.11
N GLY A 16 10.69 19.34 -2.05
CA GLY A 16 10.67 18.94 -3.46
C GLY A 16 9.69 17.82 -3.80
N ALA A 17 8.69 17.53 -2.97
CA ALA A 17 7.75 16.46 -3.27
C ALA A 17 6.96 16.72 -4.56
N ASN A 18 6.83 15.66 -5.36
CA ASN A 18 5.94 15.62 -6.49
C ASN A 18 4.50 15.49 -6.02
N LYS A 19 3.62 16.16 -6.75
CA LYS A 19 2.19 15.92 -6.65
C LYS A 19 1.85 14.51 -7.14
N PRO A 20 1.01 13.75 -6.41
CA PRO A 20 0.58 12.44 -6.88
C PRO A 20 -0.14 12.46 -8.22
N THR A 21 0.21 11.52 -9.09
CA THR A 21 -0.39 11.43 -10.43
C THR A 21 -1.80 10.84 -10.39
N ALA A 22 -2.61 11.17 -11.40
CA ALA A 22 -3.94 10.55 -11.56
C ALA A 22 -3.87 9.02 -11.65
N LYS A 23 -2.81 8.47 -12.28
CA LYS A 23 -2.61 7.03 -12.42
C LYS A 23 -2.37 6.35 -11.06
N ALA A 24 -1.45 6.88 -10.25
CA ALA A 24 -1.19 6.39 -8.89
C ALA A 24 -2.46 6.45 -8.01
N ILE A 25 -3.19 7.56 -8.06
CA ILE A 25 -4.46 7.74 -7.34
C ILE A 25 -5.50 6.69 -7.77
N VAL A 26 -5.67 6.44 -9.08
CA VAL A 26 -6.64 5.46 -9.59
C VAL A 26 -6.28 4.05 -9.12
N LYS A 27 -5.01 3.65 -9.19
CA LYS A 27 -4.55 2.34 -8.70
C LYS A 27 -4.85 2.17 -7.21
N ALA A 28 -4.46 3.15 -6.39
CA ALA A 28 -4.68 3.12 -4.95
C ALA A 28 -6.18 3.10 -4.59
N VAL A 29 -7.03 3.87 -5.28
CA VAL A 29 -8.49 3.82 -5.07
C VAL A 29 -9.08 2.47 -5.45
N ASN A 30 -8.61 1.86 -6.54
CA ASN A 30 -9.07 0.53 -6.93
C ASN A 30 -8.63 -0.54 -5.93
N PHE A 31 -7.41 -0.43 -5.39
CA PHE A 31 -6.95 -1.33 -4.35
C PHE A 31 -7.73 -1.15 -3.04
N ALA A 32 -8.02 0.10 -2.64
CA ALA A 32 -8.85 0.37 -1.47
C ALA A 32 -10.26 -0.24 -1.58
N LYS A 33 -10.87 -0.20 -2.77
CA LYS A 33 -12.12 -0.92 -3.04
C LYS A 33 -11.96 -2.42 -2.92
N TYR A 34 -10.91 -2.98 -3.53
CA TYR A 34 -10.59 -4.40 -3.46
C TYR A 34 -10.44 -4.91 -2.02
N LEU A 35 -9.86 -4.10 -1.12
CA LEU A 35 -9.75 -4.39 0.32
C LEU A 35 -11.12 -4.29 1.02
N SER A 36 -11.89 -3.24 0.72
CA SER A 36 -13.24 -3.05 1.25
C SER A 36 -14.16 -4.22 0.91
N ASP A 37 -14.10 -4.74 -0.32
CA ASP A 37 -14.88 -5.91 -0.77
C ASP A 37 -14.53 -7.19 0.00
N ARG A 38 -13.39 -7.21 0.70
CA ARG A 38 -12.88 -8.32 1.52
C ARG A 38 -12.92 -8.04 3.02
N CYS A 39 -13.55 -6.94 3.43
CA CYS A 39 -13.59 -6.49 4.82
C CYS A 39 -12.18 -6.34 5.45
N LEU A 40 -11.17 -5.98 4.65
CA LEU A 40 -9.84 -5.66 5.14
C LEU A 40 -9.73 -4.17 5.42
N GLU A 41 -9.34 -3.82 6.63
CA GLU A 41 -9.24 -2.43 7.08
C GLU A 41 -7.92 -1.80 6.65
N ILE A 42 -8.00 -0.58 6.12
CA ILE A 42 -6.82 0.23 5.81
C ILE A 42 -6.37 0.93 7.09
N PHE A 43 -5.13 0.68 7.51
CA PHE A 43 -4.55 1.32 8.67
C PHE A 43 -4.22 2.79 8.37
N PHE A 44 -3.56 3.03 7.24
CA PHE A 44 -3.10 4.37 6.87
C PHE A 44 -2.98 4.54 5.36
N THR A 45 -3.10 5.79 4.88
CA THR A 45 -2.81 6.14 3.48
C THR A 45 -2.03 7.45 3.42
N ALA A 46 -1.02 7.53 2.57
CA ALA A 46 -0.26 8.76 2.35
C ALA A 46 0.22 8.91 0.89
N PRO A 47 0.42 10.15 0.43
CA PRO A 47 1.28 10.42 -0.72
C PRO A 47 2.76 10.23 -0.33
N THR A 48 3.57 9.69 -1.23
CA THR A 48 5.03 9.70 -1.10
C THR A 48 5.62 10.98 -1.72
N PRO A 49 6.84 11.40 -1.35
CA PRO A 49 7.52 12.51 -2.01
C PRO A 49 7.70 12.32 -3.51
N ASP A 50 7.74 11.08 -4.00
CA ASP A 50 7.93 10.77 -5.42
C ASP A 50 6.63 10.88 -6.25
N GLY A 51 5.48 11.10 -5.59
CA GLY A 51 4.18 11.19 -6.24
C GLY A 51 3.42 9.87 -6.30
N ASP A 52 3.87 8.87 -5.53
CA ASP A 52 3.18 7.59 -5.37
C ASP A 52 2.15 7.67 -4.25
N ILE A 53 1.30 6.66 -4.16
CA ILE A 53 0.37 6.50 -3.03
C ILE A 53 0.73 5.25 -2.25
N LEU A 54 0.97 5.42 -0.95
CA LEU A 54 1.11 4.37 0.04
C LEU A 54 -0.25 4.04 0.66
N ILE A 55 -0.57 2.76 0.73
CA ILE A 55 -1.66 2.19 1.52
C ILE A 55 -1.06 1.17 2.48
N GLU A 56 -1.19 1.42 3.78
CA GLU A 56 -0.71 0.53 4.83
C GLU A 56 -1.85 -0.31 5.40
N LEU A 57 -1.59 -1.59 5.59
CA LEU A 57 -2.41 -2.53 6.35
C LEU A 57 -1.62 -3.01 7.56
N LYS A 58 -2.30 -3.24 8.68
CA LYS A 58 -1.67 -3.65 9.93
C LYS A 58 -2.48 -4.69 10.66
N ASN A 59 -1.80 -5.68 11.22
CA ASN A 59 -2.41 -6.70 12.07
C ASN A 59 -1.38 -7.19 13.11
N GLY A 60 -1.58 -6.82 14.38
CA GLY A 60 -0.62 -7.11 15.44
C GLY A 60 0.76 -6.48 15.15
N GLY A 61 1.80 -7.31 15.19
CA GLY A 61 3.18 -6.94 14.86
C GLY A 61 3.48 -6.85 13.36
N ALA A 62 2.58 -7.35 12.49
CA ALA A 62 2.79 -7.36 11.04
C ALA A 62 2.20 -6.11 10.36
N SER A 63 2.92 -5.56 9.38
CA SER A 63 2.44 -4.51 8.48
C SER A 63 2.74 -4.81 7.02
N LEU A 64 1.89 -4.29 6.13
CA LEU A 64 2.09 -4.28 4.70
C LEU A 64 1.91 -2.88 4.15
N GLU A 65 2.91 -2.37 3.45
CA GLU A 65 2.83 -1.14 2.68
C GLU A 65 2.69 -1.47 1.20
N PHE A 66 1.56 -1.10 0.60
CA PHE A 66 1.35 -1.16 -0.84
C PHE A 66 1.61 0.22 -1.43
N ILE A 67 2.66 0.33 -2.26
CA ILE A 67 3.06 1.57 -2.91
C ILE A 67 2.66 1.50 -4.38
N PHE A 68 1.82 2.44 -4.80
CA PHE A 68 1.30 2.55 -6.17
C PHE A 68 1.94 3.73 -6.89
N SER A 69 2.80 3.41 -7.86
CA SER A 69 3.52 4.39 -8.68
C SER A 69 2.74 4.74 -9.95
N SER A 70 3.13 5.86 -10.56
CA SER A 70 2.73 6.18 -11.93
C SER A 70 3.33 5.19 -12.96
N ILE A 71 4.43 4.53 -12.62
CA ILE A 71 5.13 3.51 -13.42
C ILE A 71 4.73 2.13 -12.87
N ASP A 72 4.21 1.24 -13.72
CA ASP A 72 3.64 -0.04 -13.27
C ASP A 72 4.72 -1.00 -12.76
N GLU A 73 5.95 -0.83 -13.22
CA GLU A 73 7.11 -1.61 -12.80
C GLU A 73 7.59 -1.28 -11.39
N GLU A 74 7.21 -0.13 -10.86
CA GLU A 74 7.63 0.38 -9.54
C GLU A 74 6.59 0.10 -8.44
N ASP A 75 5.42 -0.42 -8.80
CA ASP A 75 4.41 -0.86 -7.85
C ASP A 75 4.96 -2.00 -6.98
N LYS A 76 4.99 -1.79 -5.66
CA LYS A 76 5.62 -2.72 -4.72
C LYS A 76 4.85 -2.89 -3.41
N ILE A 77 5.12 -4.02 -2.77
CA ILE A 77 4.65 -4.39 -1.43
C ILE A 77 5.88 -4.50 -0.54
N ILE A 78 5.85 -3.83 0.60
CA ILE A 78 6.86 -3.98 1.65
C ILE A 78 6.16 -4.61 2.85
N GLY A 79 6.68 -5.73 3.34
CA GLY A 79 6.20 -6.39 4.56
C GLY A 79 7.18 -6.18 5.70
N SER A 80 6.66 -5.85 6.89
CA SER A 80 7.47 -5.70 8.10
C SER A 80 6.83 -6.43 9.28
N PHE A 81 7.66 -6.96 10.19
CA PHE A 81 7.21 -7.61 11.42
C PHE A 81 7.99 -7.07 12.61
N ASP A 82 7.31 -6.59 13.65
CA ASP A 82 7.91 -5.94 14.83
C ASP A 82 8.92 -4.82 14.50
N SER A 83 8.66 -4.10 13.40
CA SER A 83 9.48 -3.00 12.84
C SER A 83 10.73 -3.42 12.07
N ASP A 84 10.99 -4.71 11.90
CA ASP A 84 12.02 -5.20 11.00
C ASP A 84 11.42 -5.47 9.61
N GLU A 85 12.09 -4.96 8.57
CA GLU A 85 11.71 -5.26 7.19
C GLU A 85 11.85 -6.77 6.96
N TYR A 86 10.76 -7.40 6.56
CA TYR A 86 10.69 -8.84 6.35
C TYR A 86 10.83 -9.19 4.86
N CYS A 87 10.20 -8.41 3.98
CA CYS A 87 10.22 -8.69 2.54
C CYS A 87 9.82 -7.50 1.66
N GLU A 88 10.24 -7.55 0.39
CA GLU A 88 9.78 -6.68 -0.70
C GLU A 88 9.34 -7.55 -1.89
N ALA A 89 8.23 -7.17 -2.55
CA ALA A 89 7.80 -7.80 -3.79
C ALA A 89 7.08 -6.83 -4.74
N LYS A 90 7.17 -7.10 -6.04
CA LYS A 90 6.34 -6.43 -7.05
C LYS A 90 4.86 -6.78 -6.86
N ILE A 91 3.97 -5.81 -7.09
CA ILE A 91 2.53 -6.07 -7.08
C ILE A 91 2.11 -6.85 -8.33
N ASN A 92 1.50 -8.01 -8.12
CA ASN A 92 0.71 -8.76 -9.09
C ASN A 92 -0.41 -9.52 -8.34
N ASP A 93 -1.27 -10.24 -9.05
CA ASP A 93 -2.38 -10.94 -8.40
C ASP A 93 -1.93 -12.03 -7.43
N THR A 94 -0.84 -12.74 -7.72
CA THR A 94 -0.29 -13.77 -6.83
C THR A 94 0.32 -13.16 -5.57
N THR A 95 1.20 -12.16 -5.71
CA THR A 95 1.88 -11.53 -4.57
C THR A 95 0.90 -10.80 -3.68
N LYS A 96 -0.09 -10.11 -4.27
CA LYS A 96 -1.17 -9.45 -3.53
C LYS A 96 -1.92 -10.43 -2.61
N GLN A 97 -2.35 -11.59 -3.12
CA GLN A 97 -3.02 -12.59 -2.28
C GLN A 97 -2.10 -13.19 -1.22
N ALA A 98 -0.87 -13.54 -1.62
CA ALA A 98 0.09 -14.17 -0.72
C ALA A 98 0.44 -13.26 0.46
N TYR A 99 0.67 -11.98 0.21
CA TYR A 99 1.02 -11.01 1.25
C TYR A 99 -0.17 -10.71 2.14
N LEU A 100 -1.38 -10.53 1.59
CA LEU A 100 -2.58 -10.36 2.42
C LEU A 100 -2.82 -11.55 3.35
N LYS A 101 -2.55 -12.78 2.88
CA LYS A 101 -2.57 -13.96 3.74
C LYS A 101 -1.48 -13.91 4.81
N TRP A 102 -0.25 -13.53 4.44
CA TRP A 102 0.87 -13.37 5.38
C TRP A 102 0.56 -12.34 6.48
N LEU A 103 -0.09 -11.21 6.17
CA LEU A 103 -0.48 -10.21 7.18
C LEU A 103 -1.38 -10.81 8.28
N ILE A 104 -2.24 -11.77 7.93
CA ILE A 104 -3.17 -12.42 8.87
C ILE A 104 -2.47 -13.56 9.61
N CYS A 105 -1.48 -14.16 8.99
CA CYS A 105 -0.86 -15.42 9.38
C CYS A 105 0.63 -15.41 9.00
N PRO A 106 1.45 -14.60 9.69
CA PRO A 106 2.86 -14.46 9.34
C PRO A 106 3.65 -15.74 9.65
N ASP A 107 3.24 -16.47 10.68
CA ASP A 107 3.88 -17.71 11.15
C ASP A 107 3.40 -18.98 10.44
N GLY A 108 2.47 -18.85 9.46
CA GLY A 108 1.93 -19.98 8.70
C GLY A 108 0.82 -20.77 9.39
N ASP A 109 0.49 -20.47 10.65
CA ASP A 109 -0.67 -21.04 11.37
C ASP A 109 -1.95 -20.25 11.08
N CYS A 110 -2.56 -20.54 9.93
CA CYS A 110 -3.65 -19.72 9.42
C CYS A 110 -4.99 -20.29 9.91
N PRO A 111 -5.90 -19.45 10.47
CA PRO A 111 -7.27 -19.91 10.73
C PRO A 111 -7.87 -20.40 9.41
N ASN A 112 -8.56 -21.55 9.46
CA ASN A 112 -9.19 -22.15 8.28
C ASN A 112 -10.10 -21.11 7.60
N PHE A 113 -9.66 -20.64 6.42
CA PHE A 113 -10.43 -19.78 5.53
C PHE A 113 -11.38 -20.60 4.66
#